data_AF-A0A7M2XT76-F1
#
_entry.id   AF-A0A7M2XT76-F1
#
_cell.length_a   1.000
_cell.length_b   1.000
_cell.length_c   1.000
_cell.angle_alpha   90.00
_cell.angle_beta   90.00
_cell.angle_gamma   90.00
#
_symmetry.space_group_name_H-M   'P 1'
#
loop_
_entity.id
_entity.type
_entity.pdbx_description
1 polymer ?
#
loop_
_entity_poly.entity_id
_entity_poly.type
_entity_poly.pdbx_seq_one_letter_code
_entity_poly.pdbx_strand_id
1 'polypeptide(L)' 'MATLVGVLFIVQGGGGLINNLFSDSKSWFALNYVDLPAPLHLAGHALLLAVGLLMVVRTKGWKWLVED' A
#
# COMPACT_ATOMS: atom_id res chain seq x y z
N MET A 1 -2.43 -16.84 -5.18
CA MET A 1 -1.96 -16.34 -3.86
C MET A 1 -1.14 -15.06 -3.99
N ALA A 2 -0.04 -15.04 -4.75
CA ALA A 2 0.83 -13.85 -4.87
C ALA A 2 0.11 -12.57 -5.32
N THR A 3 -0.79 -12.64 -6.32
CA THR A 3 -1.58 -11.47 -6.75
C THR A 3 -2.50 -10.95 -5.65
N LEU A 4 -3.13 -11.83 -4.87
CA LEU A 4 -4.00 -11.42 -3.75
C LEU A 4 -3.19 -10.67 -2.68
N VAL A 5 -2.04 -11.21 -2.29
CA VAL A 5 -1.13 -10.53 -1.34
C VAL A 5 -0.65 -9.20 -1.91
N GLY A 6 -0.31 -9.15 -3.20
CA GLY A 6 0.09 -7.92 -3.88
C GLY A 6 -1.02 -6.85 -3.85
N VAL A 7 -2.27 -7.24 -4.14
CA VAL A 7 -3.43 -6.35 -4.04
C VAL A 7 -3.64 -5.87 -2.60
N LEU A 8 -3.53 -6.76 -1.60
CA LEU A 8 -3.62 -6.36 -0.20
C LEU A 8 -2.56 -5.32 0.16
N PHE A 9 -1.32 -5.49 -0.31
CA PHE A 9 -0.25 -4.51 -0.08
C PHE A 9 -0.50 -3.18 -0.80
N ILE A 10 -1.06 -3.21 -2.01
CA ILE A 10 -1.47 -1.99 -2.73
C ILE A 10 -2.55 -1.25 -1.94
N VAL A 11 -3.56 -1.96 -1.44
CA VAL A 11 -4.65 -1.36 -0.65
C VAL A 11 -4.11 -0.80 0.67
N GLN A 12 -3.28 -1.58 1.39
CA GLN A 12 -2.68 -1.15 2.65
C GLN A 12 -1.77 0.06 2.45
N GLY A 13 -0.87 -0.01 1.47
CA GLY A 13 0.09 1.05 1.19
C GLY A 13 -0.54 2.31 0.59
N GLY A 14 -1.33 2.17 -0.47
CA GLY A 14 -1.96 3.29 -1.14
C GLY A 14 -3.01 3.98 -0.27
N GLY A 15 -3.90 3.21 0.35
CA GLY A 15 -4.90 3.77 1.25
C GLY A 15 -4.28 4.41 2.50
N GLY A 16 -3.27 3.76 3.08
CA GLY A 16 -2.58 4.31 4.25
C GLY A 16 -1.71 5.53 3.94
N LEU A 17 -1.11 5.63 2.75
CA LEU A 17 -0.47 6.86 2.27
C LEU A 17 -1.46 8.01 2.20
N ILE A 18 -2.60 7.79 1.53
CA ILE A 18 -3.66 8.81 1.41
C ILE A 18 -4.15 9.23 2.81
N ASN A 19 -4.39 8.26 3.69
CA ASN A 19 -4.85 8.55 5.05
C ASN A 19 -3.85 9.42 5.83
N ASN A 20 -2.55 9.12 5.78
CA ASN A 20 -1.54 9.88 6.53
C ASN A 20 -1.20 11.25 5.88
N LEU A 21 -1.53 11.45 4.60
CA LEU A 21 -1.32 12.72 3.90
C LEU A 21 -2.50 13.69 4.02
N PHE A 22 -3.73 13.16 4.12
CA PHE A 22 -4.94 13.96 3.93
C PHE A 22 -5.98 13.81 5.05
N SER A 23 -5.68 13.05 6.11
CA SER A 23 -6.58 12.86 7.24
C SER A 23 -5.85 12.97 8.57
N ASP A 24 -6.48 13.62 9.53
CA ASP A 24 -6.01 13.70 10.91
C ASP A 24 -6.47 12.50 11.77
N SER A 25 -7.21 11.55 11.18
CA SER A 25 -7.80 10.40 11.88
C SER A 25 -7.16 9.07 11.44
N LYS A 26 -6.98 8.14 12.40
CA LYS A 26 -6.48 6.80 12.12
C LYS A 26 -7.54 5.96 11.42
N SER A 27 -7.26 5.54 10.17
CA SER A 27 -8.04 4.53 9.45
C SER A 27 -7.56 3.10 9.76
N TRP A 28 -8.24 2.09 9.20
CA TRP A 28 -8.00 0.65 9.42
C TRP A 28 -6.68 0.08 8.84
N PHE A 29 -5.82 0.91 8.24
CA PHE A 29 -4.54 0.47 7.68
C PHE A 29 -3.59 0.05 8.81
N ALA A 30 -3.03 -1.16 8.69
CA ALA A 30 -2.35 -1.82 9.80
C ALA A 30 -1.19 -0.98 10.38
N LEU A 31 -0.41 -0.32 9.51
CA LEU A 31 0.72 0.49 9.93
C LEU A 31 0.31 1.70 10.79
N ASN A 32 -0.93 2.21 10.73
CA ASN A 32 -1.40 3.32 11.57
C ASN A 32 -1.45 2.99 13.07
N TYR A 33 -1.49 1.70 13.39
CA TYR A 33 -1.55 1.20 14.76
C TYR A 33 -0.18 0.78 15.31
N VAL A 34 0.88 0.86 14.49
CA VAL A 34 2.26 0.67 14.94
C VAL A 34 2.77 2.00 15.48
N ASP A 35 3.49 1.97 16.60
CA ASP A 35 4.11 3.17 17.17
C ASP A 35 5.37 3.54 16.38
N LEU A 36 5.21 4.42 15.38
CA LEU A 36 6.28 4.92 14.53
C LEU A 36 6.18 6.45 14.40
N PRO A 37 7.30 7.16 14.20
CA PRO A 37 7.27 8.56 13.83
C PRO A 37 6.65 8.72 12.43
N ALA A 38 5.99 9.87 12.19
CA ALA A 38 5.25 10.14 10.95
C ALA A 38 6.02 9.87 9.64
N PRO A 39 7.32 10.22 9.50
CA PRO A 39 8.08 9.89 8.29
C PRO A 39 8.19 8.38 8.03
N LEU A 40 8.28 7.58 9.10
CA LEU A 40 8.35 6.12 8.99
C LEU A 40 6.99 5.49 8.67
N HIS A 41 5.88 6.08 9.15
CA HIS A 41 4.55 5.68 8.67
C HIS A 41 4.43 5.91 7.15
N LEU A 42 4.81 7.10 6.67
CA LEU A 42 4.72 7.43 5.24
C LEU A 42 5.60 6.51 4.40
N ALA A 43 6.86 6.31 4.81
CA ALA A 43 7.79 5.42 4.13
C ALA A 43 7.32 3.96 4.13
N GLY A 44 6.76 3.48 5.24
CA GLY A 44 6.23 2.11 5.35
C GLY A 44 5.06 1.87 4.41
N HIS A 45 4.11 2.81 4.33
CA HIS A 45 2.99 2.70 3.38
C HIS A 45 3.45 2.81 1.92
N ALA A 46 4.41 3.68 1.61
CA ALA A 46 5.04 3.75 0.29
C ALA A 46 5.74 2.44 -0.10
N LEU A 47 6.43 1.81 0.85
CA LEU A 47 7.09 0.53 0.63
C LEU A 47 6.08 -0.58 0.35
N LEU A 48 4.99 -0.67 1.14
CA LEU A 48 3.92 -1.63 0.90
C LEU A 48 3.32 -1.44 -0.49
N LEU A 49 3.04 -0.20 -0.89
CA LEU A 49 2.51 0.09 -2.22
C LEU A 49 3.47 -0.37 -3.33
N ALA A 50 4.76 -0.02 -3.22
CA ALA A 50 5.77 -0.39 -4.21
C ALA A 50 5.94 -1.91 -4.33
N VAL A 51 6.00 -2.63 -3.20
CA VAL A 51 6.09 -4.09 -3.18
C VAL A 51 4.84 -4.72 -3.76
N GLY A 52 3.65 -4.23 -3.39
CA GLY A 52 2.38 -4.73 -3.91
C GLY A 52 2.27 -4.59 -5.43
N LEU A 53 2.61 -3.40 -5.96
CA LEU A 53 2.67 -3.15 -7.41
C LEU A 53 3.66 -4.09 -8.10
N LEU A 54 4.87 -4.24 -7.55
CA LEU A 54 5.88 -5.15 -8.11
C LEU A 54 5.38 -6.59 -8.16
N MET A 55 4.71 -7.06 -7.11
CA MET A 55 4.16 -8.42 -7.05
C MET A 55 3.06 -8.64 -8.10
N VAL A 56 2.15 -7.69 -8.23
CA VAL A 56 1.06 -7.75 -9.22
C VAL A 56 1.61 -7.70 -10.63
N VAL A 57 2.49 -6.76 -10.95
CA VAL A 57 3.13 -6.63 -12.27
C VAL A 57 3.88 -7.90 -12.65
N ARG A 58 4.63 -8.50 -11.72
CA ARG A 58 5.34 -9.76 -11.97
C ARG A 58 4.42 -10.96 -12.20
N THR A 59 3.22 -10.94 -11.65
CA THR A 59 2.29 -12.08 -11.75
C THR A 59 1.26 -11.96 -12.87
N LYS A 60 0.85 -10.74 -13.20
CA LYS A 60 -0.21 -10.45 -14.19
C LYS A 60 0.27 -9.68 -15.42
N GLY A 61 1.50 -9.16 -15.39
CA GLY A 61 2.01 -8.25 -16.41
C GLY A 61 1.52 -6.82 -16.21
N TRP A 62 2.25 -5.86 -16.80
CA TRP A 62 1.96 -4.43 -16.66
C TRP A 62 0.59 -4.02 -17.23
N LYS A 63 0.14 -4.72 -18.27
CA LYS A 63 -1.15 -4.45 -18.94
C LYS A 63 -2.35 -4.52 -17.99
N TRP A 64 -2.29 -5.41 -17.01
CA TRP A 64 -3.36 -5.57 -16.02
C TRP A 64 -3.60 -4.32 -15.15
N LEU A 65 -2.61 -3.43 -15.00
CA LEU A 65 -2.78 -2.18 -14.24
C LEU A 65 -3.37 -1.04 -15.08
N VAL A 66 -3.38 -1.17 -16.41
CA VAL A 66 -3.70 -0.07 -17.34
C VAL A 66 -4.95 -0.38 -18.17
N GLU A 67 -5.23 -1.66 -18.39
CA GLU A 67 -6.40 -2.16 -19.09
C GLU A 67 -7.37 -2.73 -18.04
N ASP A 68 -8.33 -1.92 -17.59
CA ASP A 68 -9.59 -2.37 -17.00
C ASP A 68 -10.60 -2.67 -18.12
#